data_AF-A0A529XAQ3-F1
#
_entry.id   AF-A0A529XAQ3-F1
#
_cell.length_a   1.000
_cell.length_b   1.000
_cell.length_c   1.000
_cell.angle_alpha   90.00
_cell.angle_beta   90.00
_cell.angle_gamma   90.00
#
_symmetry.space_group_name_H-M   'P 1'
#
loop_
_entity.id
_entity.type
_entity.pdbx_description
1 polymer ?
#
loop_
_entity_poly.entity_id
_entity_poly.type
_entity_poly.pdbx_seq_one_letter_code
_entity_poly.pdbx_strand_id
1 'polypeptide(L)'
;MEKRIYPQAIESVVMPEPFGAQSFHDAKKAVAALQALYDRNTKFLRDSFAALAAGADESKRYRAFYPQIGVTTTSFSQVDSRQAYGHMPTPGHFATTIT
;
A
#
# COMPACT_ATOMS: atom_id res chain seq x y z
N MET A 1 -13.92 35.73 -24.78
CA MET A 1 -12.93 35.09 -23.90
C MET A 1 -13.64 33.98 -23.14
N GLU A 2 -13.10 32.78 -23.29
CA GLU A 2 -13.72 31.50 -22.95
C GLU A 2 -14.15 31.39 -21.48
N LYS A 3 -15.29 30.73 -21.25
CA LYS A 3 -15.67 30.23 -19.92
C LYS A 3 -14.62 29.21 -19.48
N ARG A 4 -13.61 29.64 -18.72
CA ARG A 4 -12.79 28.72 -17.93
C ARG A 4 -13.72 28.05 -16.93
N ILE A 5 -14.01 26.77 -17.15
CA ILE A 5 -14.64 25.91 -16.16
C ILE A 5 -13.59 25.71 -15.08
N TYR A 6 -13.75 26.39 -13.95
CA TYR A 6 -12.95 26.09 -12.77
C TYR A 6 -13.46 24.76 -12.21
N PRO A 7 -12.59 23.76 -12.00
CA PRO A 7 -13.02 22.55 -11.32
C PRO A 7 -13.57 22.94 -9.95
N GLN A 8 -14.73 22.38 -9.62
CA GLN A 8 -15.38 22.58 -8.33
C GLN A 8 -14.39 22.20 -7.21
N ALA A 9 -14.37 22.94 -6.11
CA ALA A 9 -13.42 22.69 -5.03
C ALA A 9 -13.60 21.25 -4.52
N ILE A 10 -12.49 20.52 -4.36
CA ILE A 10 -12.56 19.18 -3.76
C ILE A 10 -12.98 19.33 -2.30
N GLU A 11 -14.12 18.74 -1.95
CA GLU A 11 -14.73 18.89 -0.62
C GLU A 11 -14.27 17.80 0.34
N SER A 12 -13.90 16.62 -0.17
CA SER A 12 -13.53 15.48 0.68
C SER A 12 -12.53 14.49 0.06
N VAL A 13 -11.78 13.81 0.92
CA VAL A 13 -10.90 12.68 0.55
C VAL A 13 -11.52 11.39 1.07
N VAL A 14 -11.71 10.42 0.18
CA VAL A 14 -12.24 9.09 0.49
C VAL A 14 -11.13 8.06 0.33
N MET A 15 -11.04 7.12 1.27
CA MET A 15 -10.06 6.04 1.26
C MET A 15 -10.60 4.80 1.97
N PRO A 16 -10.06 3.60 1.71
CA PRO A 16 -10.41 2.41 2.47
C PRO A 16 -10.10 2.59 3.96
N GLU A 17 -10.88 1.94 4.83
CA GLU A 17 -10.61 1.90 6.28
C GLU A 17 -9.11 1.60 6.58
N PRO A 18 -8.49 2.28 7.55
CA PRO A 18 -7.11 2.02 7.92
C PRO A 18 -6.88 0.54 8.28
N PHE A 19 -5.76 -0.02 7.82
CA PHE A 19 -5.32 -1.34 8.23
C PHE A 19 -4.14 -1.21 9.18
N GLY A 20 -4.28 -1.72 10.41
CA GLY A 20 -3.23 -1.69 11.42
C GLY A 20 -2.09 -2.65 11.09
N ALA A 21 -0.86 -2.30 11.48
CA ALA A 21 0.29 -3.18 11.30
C ALA A 21 0.10 -4.51 12.04
N GLN A 22 0.46 -5.62 11.39
CA GLN A 22 0.36 -6.96 11.95
C GLN A 22 1.72 -7.66 11.90
N SER A 23 2.05 -8.40 12.96
CA SER A 23 3.26 -9.22 13.03
C SER A 23 2.94 -10.66 12.65
N PHE A 24 3.83 -11.28 11.87
CA PHE A 24 3.68 -12.66 11.42
C PHE A 24 4.97 -13.44 11.70
N HIS A 25 4.83 -14.66 12.20
CA HIS A 25 5.92 -15.63 12.31
C HIS A 25 5.91 -16.67 11.16
N ASP A 26 4.94 -16.57 10.26
CA ASP A 26 4.78 -17.43 9.09
C ASP A 26 4.80 -16.55 7.83
N ALA A 27 5.79 -16.79 6.97
CA ALA A 27 5.97 -16.03 5.74
C ALA A 27 4.75 -16.12 4.81
N LYS A 28 4.09 -17.28 4.73
CA LYS A 28 2.92 -17.47 3.87
C LYS A 28 1.74 -16.63 4.35
N LYS A 29 1.55 -16.53 5.66
CA LYS A 29 0.50 -15.68 6.25
C LYS A 29 0.76 -14.20 6.02
N ALA A 30 2.03 -13.78 6.14
CA ALA A 30 2.43 -12.40 5.84
C ALA A 30 2.13 -12.04 4.37
N VAL A 31 2.51 -12.91 3.42
CA VAL A 31 2.25 -12.69 1.99
C VAL A 31 0.75 -12.68 1.69
N ALA A 32 -0.03 -13.59 2.28
CA ALA A 32 -1.49 -13.60 2.11
C ALA A 32 -2.15 -12.29 2.59
N ALA A 33 -1.67 -11.72 3.70
CA ALA A 33 -2.16 -10.42 4.18
C ALA A 33 -1.81 -9.27 3.21
N LEU A 34 -0.60 -9.28 2.63
CA LEU A 34 -0.20 -8.29 1.62
C LEU A 34 -1.09 -8.38 0.37
N GLN A 35 -1.35 -9.59 -0.12
CA GLN A 35 -2.24 -9.84 -1.27
C GLN A 35 -3.65 -9.32 -0.99
N ALA A 36 -4.23 -9.67 0.16
CA ALA A 36 -5.55 -9.20 0.55
C ALA A 36 -5.64 -7.67 0.64
N LEU A 37 -4.60 -7.00 1.15
CA LEU A 37 -4.53 -5.54 1.21
C LEU A 37 -4.41 -4.89 -0.16
N TYR A 38 -3.57 -5.47 -1.03
CA TYR A 38 -3.41 -5.01 -2.40
C TYR A 38 -4.72 -5.11 -3.17
N ASP A 39 -5.38 -6.27 -3.12
CA ASP A 39 -6.65 -6.52 -3.81
C ASP A 39 -7.75 -5.58 -3.31
N ARG A 40 -7.84 -5.41 -1.98
CA ARG A 40 -8.78 -4.46 -1.36
C ARG A 40 -8.59 -3.03 -1.87
N ASN A 41 -7.35 -2.55 -1.87
CA ASN A 41 -7.03 -1.16 -2.19
C ASN A 41 -7.14 -0.87 -3.68
N THR A 42 -6.71 -1.81 -4.54
CA THR A 42 -6.87 -1.69 -5.98
C THR A 42 -8.33 -1.82 -6.41
N LYS A 43 -9.10 -2.72 -5.78
CA LYS A 43 -10.55 -2.81 -5.99
C LYS A 43 -11.24 -1.48 -5.67
N PHE A 44 -10.93 -0.87 -4.52
CA PHE A 44 -11.48 0.44 -4.17
C PHE A 44 -11.23 1.50 -5.25
N LEU A 45 -10.00 1.60 -5.78
CA LEU A 45 -9.69 2.58 -6.83
C LEU A 45 -10.41 2.27 -8.14
N ARG A 46 -10.45 0.99 -8.54
CA ARG A 46 -11.14 0.55 -9.77
C ARG A 46 -12.64 0.81 -9.71
N ASP A 47 -13.28 0.46 -8.60
CA ASP A 47 -14.71 0.68 -8.39
C ASP A 47 -15.03 2.17 -8.35
N SER A 48 -14.21 2.97 -7.67
CA SER A 48 -14.38 4.43 -7.60
C SER A 48 -14.21 5.10 -8.97
N PHE A 49 -13.23 4.64 -9.75
CA PHE A 49 -13.02 5.10 -11.11
C PHE A 49 -14.19 4.74 -12.03
N ALA A 50 -14.70 3.50 -11.94
CA ALA A 50 -15.86 3.06 -12.70
C ALA A 50 -17.12 3.88 -12.34
N ALA A 51 -17.31 4.21 -11.06
CA ALA A 51 -18.42 5.05 -10.60
C ALA A 51 -18.32 6.48 -11.16
N LEU A 52 -17.12 7.08 -11.15
CA LEU A 52 -16.90 8.40 -11.76
C LEU A 52 -17.24 8.39 -13.25
N ALA A 53 -16.81 7.34 -13.99
CA ALA A 53 -17.16 7.19 -15.40
C ALA A 53 -18.67 7.05 -15.65
N ALA A 54 -19.43 6.59 -14.65
CA ALA A 54 -20.89 6.48 -14.70
C ALA A 54 -21.62 7.75 -14.21
N GLY A 55 -20.92 8.85 -13.94
CA GLY A 55 -21.50 10.13 -13.51
C GLY A 55 -21.65 10.30 -12.00
N ALA A 56 -20.87 9.55 -11.19
CA ALA A 56 -20.78 9.82 -9.76
C ALA A 56 -20.14 11.19 -9.47
N ASP A 57 -20.34 11.66 -8.24
CA ASP A 57 -19.87 12.94 -7.73
C ASP A 57 -18.35 13.17 -7.91
N GLU A 58 -18.02 14.22 -8.67
CA GLU A 58 -16.66 14.65 -9.01
C GLU A 58 -15.99 15.52 -7.93
N SER A 59 -16.70 15.88 -6.86
CA SER A 59 -16.16 16.69 -5.76
C SER A 59 -15.22 15.93 -4.80
N LYS A 60 -15.03 14.63 -5.03
CA LYS A 60 -14.27 13.71 -4.16
C LYS A 60 -12.90 13.37 -4.71
N ARG A 61 -11.90 13.29 -3.83
CA ARG A 61 -10.59 12.67 -4.13
C ARG A 61 -10.52 11.27 -3.54
N TYR A 62 -10.24 10.29 -4.39
CA TYR A 62 -10.05 8.90 -3.96
C TYR A 62 -8.57 8.63 -3.72
N ARG A 63 -8.24 8.00 -2.59
CA ARG A 63 -6.87 7.64 -2.22
C ARG A 63 -6.81 6.22 -1.69
N ALA A 64 -5.79 5.47 -2.11
CA ALA A 64 -5.41 4.20 -1.52
C ALA A 64 -3.87 4.08 -1.54
N PHE A 65 -3.33 3.13 -0.80
CA PHE A 65 -1.88 2.99 -0.60
C PHE A 65 -1.42 1.57 -0.91
N TYR A 66 -0.18 1.41 -1.36
CA TYR A 66 0.44 0.10 -1.44
C TYR A 66 0.65 -0.49 -0.03
N PRO A 67 0.50 -1.82 0.15
CA PRO A 67 0.87 -2.46 1.39
C PRO A 67 2.39 -2.37 1.63
N GLN A 68 2.80 -2.38 2.89
CA GLN A 68 4.20 -2.39 3.31
C GLN A 68 4.55 -3.71 3.98
N ILE A 69 5.70 -4.28 3.63
CA ILE A 69 6.32 -5.36 4.40
C ILE A 69 7.50 -4.80 5.20
N GLY A 70 7.69 -5.30 6.42
CA GLY A 70 8.81 -4.98 7.28
C GLY A 70 9.42 -6.23 7.90
N VAL A 71 10.74 -6.27 8.01
CA VAL A 71 11.49 -7.31 8.73
C VAL A 71 12.40 -6.63 9.75
N THR A 72 12.38 -7.15 10.98
CA THR A 72 13.21 -6.65 12.08
C THR A 72 14.21 -7.71 12.49
N THR A 73 15.48 -7.34 12.58
CA THR A 73 16.53 -8.17 13.17
C THR A 73 17.13 -7.44 14.37
N THR A 74 17.37 -8.17 15.46
CA THR A 74 17.89 -7.61 16.72
C THR A 74 19.36 -7.97 16.96
N SER A 75 19.94 -8.84 16.13
CA SER A 75 21.29 -9.35 16.28
C SER A 75 22.07 -9.32 14.97
N PHE A 76 23.39 -9.29 15.05
CA PHE A 76 24.27 -9.51 13.90
C PHE A 76 24.15 -10.97 13.43
N SER A 77 24.00 -11.15 12.11
CA SER A 77 24.01 -12.49 11.50
C SER A 77 25.43 -12.82 11.00
N GLN A 78 25.89 -14.06 11.19
CA GLN A 78 27.06 -14.54 10.46
C GLN A 78 26.64 -14.79 9.01
N VAL A 79 27.18 -13.97 8.11
CA VAL A 79 26.86 -14.05 6.68
C VAL A 79 27.77 -15.09 6.02
N ASP A 80 27.21 -16.12 5.41
CA ASP A 80 27.95 -17.03 4.51
C ASP A 80 28.28 -16.28 3.22
N SER A 81 29.56 -16.07 2.93
CA SER A 81 30.02 -15.29 1.77
C SER A 81 29.64 -15.89 0.42
N ARG A 82 29.23 -17.17 0.38
CA ARG A 82 28.70 -17.81 -0.83
C ARG A 82 27.26 -17.40 -1.11
N GLN A 83 26.53 -16.89 -0.11
CA GLN A 83 25.16 -16.46 -0.25
C GLN A 83 25.08 -14.99 -0.68
N ALA A 84 24.92 -14.75 -1.98
CA ALA A 84 24.93 -13.40 -2.54
C ALA A 84 23.76 -12.49 -2.07
N TYR A 85 22.67 -13.06 -1.54
CA TYR A 85 21.45 -12.33 -1.16
C TYR A 85 20.72 -12.98 0.01
N GLY A 86 19.71 -12.30 0.56
CA GLY A 86 18.88 -12.83 1.63
C GLY A 86 19.52 -12.77 3.02
N HIS A 87 20.53 -11.93 3.21
CA HIS A 87 21.17 -11.67 4.49
C HIS A 87 20.92 -10.23 4.95
N MET A 88 20.89 -10.04 6.27
CA MET A 88 20.78 -8.73 6.92
C MET A 88 22.01 -8.58 7.83
N PRO A 89 23.03 -7.83 7.40
CA PRO A 89 24.33 -7.81 8.08
C PRO A 89 24.29 -7.10 9.44
N THR A 90 23.33 -6.18 9.63
CA THR A 90 23.19 -5.38 10.84
C THR A 90 21.80 -5.52 11.44
N PRO A 91 21.67 -5.46 12.78
CA PRO A 91 20.37 -5.23 13.42
C PRO A 91 19.67 -4.00 12.85
N GLY A 92 18.35 -4.07 12.70
CA GLY A 92 17.56 -2.97 12.19
C GLY A 92 16.19 -3.37 11.68
N HIS A 93 15.45 -2.35 11.24
CA HIS A 93 14.15 -2.49 10.60
C HIS A 93 14.30 -2.19 9.11
N PHE A 94 14.00 -3.19 8.28
CA PHE A 94 14.04 -3.08 6.82
C PHE A 94 12.61 -3.14 6.30
N ALA A 95 12.18 -2.13 5.55
CA ALA A 95 10.82 -2.07 5.04
C ALA A 95 10.78 -1.60 3.59
N THR A 96 9.78 -2.07 2.85
CA THR A 96 9.48 -1.62 1.50
C THR A 96 7.97 -1.72 1.24
N THR A 97 7.49 -0.94 0.29
CA THR A 97 6.15 -1.14 -0.27
C THR A 97 6.18 -2.28 -1.29
N ILE A 98 5.03 -2.95 -1.46
CA ILE A 98 4.85 -4.10 -2.34
C ILE A 98 3.68 -3.82 -3.29
N THR A 99 3.80 -4.25 -4.55
CA THR A 99 2.75 -4.22 -5.57
C THR A 99 2.55 -5.60 -6.19
#